data_AF-A0A5A7VTE2-F1
#
_entry.id   AF-A0A5A7VTE2-F1
#
_cell.length_a   1.000
_cell.length_b   1.000
_cell.length_c   1.000
_cell.angle_alpha   90.00
_cell.angle_beta   90.00
_cell.angle_gamma   90.00
#
_symmetry.space_group_name_H-M   'P 1'
#
loop_
_entity.id
_entity.type
_entity.pdbx_description
1 polymer ?
#
loop_
_entity_poly.entity_id
_entity_poly.type
_entity_poly.pdbx_seq_one_letter_code
_entity_poly.pdbx_strand_id
1 'polypeptide(L)'
;MAGQRRPGWNVVPAAAWLLSMALLPCWLGLPLLLGLAATVVLLQQRLATAHVTSIRRGLRWGLPGVLFALQRALGGGAFAWGAALLGALAGYTLLAGLEAWLDRGSSRTRPAPTEVHDSWPELAIAPIGPAGRIIELQPPIWQQVAGHFIDPRLGSADYHDGRYRFADGNEIGKVGPHATFSPTGRWFVARLGRDRGLLLWDRERDQRIVLRGWQLCGWHSEQPWLNRREDDIPLTLQSVLGEDDPD
;
A
#
# COMPACT_ATOMS: atom_id res chain seq x y z
N MET A 1 10.42 29.36 -7.12
CA MET A 1 9.39 29.67 -6.09
C MET A 1 8.91 28.36 -5.48
N ALA A 2 9.32 28.09 -4.25
CA ALA A 2 9.09 26.81 -3.58
C ALA A 2 7.67 26.73 -3.02
N GLY A 3 6.87 25.78 -3.53
CA GLY A 3 5.55 25.47 -2.99
C GLY A 3 5.69 24.69 -1.68
N GLN A 4 5.60 25.39 -0.55
CA GLN A 4 5.40 24.78 0.77
C GLN A 4 4.12 23.95 0.75
N ARG A 5 4.27 22.63 0.61
CA ARG A 5 3.19 21.67 0.91
C ARG A 5 2.95 21.72 2.40
N ARG A 6 1.86 22.41 2.81
CA ARG A 6 1.45 22.53 4.21
C ARG A 6 1.27 21.14 4.83
N PRO A 7 2.13 20.70 5.76
CA PRO A 7 1.99 19.42 6.47
C PRO A 7 0.86 19.45 7.51
N GLY A 8 0.15 20.57 7.63
CA GLY A 8 -0.79 20.86 8.72
C GLY A 8 -2.18 20.24 8.60
N TRP A 9 -2.64 19.85 7.40
CA TRP A 9 -4.06 19.44 7.26
C TRP A 9 -4.36 18.07 7.89
N ASN A 10 -3.40 17.13 7.87
CA ASN A 10 -3.60 15.80 8.45
C ASN A 10 -3.39 15.73 9.97
N VAL A 11 -2.76 16.74 10.58
CA VAL A 11 -2.56 16.80 12.04
C VAL A 11 -3.74 17.41 12.77
N VAL A 12 -4.54 18.27 12.13
CA VAL A 12 -5.76 18.85 12.74
C VAL A 12 -6.77 17.77 13.17
N PRO A 13 -7.17 16.79 12.32
CA PRO A 13 -8.10 15.76 12.76
C PRO A 13 -7.48 14.80 13.79
N ALA A 14 -6.18 14.51 13.69
CA ALA A 14 -5.48 13.68 14.67
C ALA A 14 -5.38 14.36 16.04
N ALA A 15 -5.08 15.66 16.06
CA ALA A 15 -5.02 16.47 17.26
C ALA A 15 -6.40 16.68 17.89
N ALA A 16 -7.44 16.91 17.07
CA ALA A 16 -8.83 17.00 17.54
C ALA A 16 -9.32 15.69 18.16
N TRP A 17 -8.93 14.55 17.57
CA TRP A 17 -9.21 13.21 18.11
C TRP A 17 -8.49 12.95 19.43
N LEU A 18 -7.19 13.27 19.49
CA LEU A 18 -6.39 13.22 20.73
C LEU A 18 -7.00 14.05 21.84
N LEU A 19 -7.37 15.29 21.55
CA LEU A 19 -7.96 16.22 22.51
C LEU A 19 -9.32 15.71 23.00
N SER A 20 -10.13 15.16 22.10
CA SER A 20 -11.44 14.57 22.46
C SER A 20 -11.25 13.37 23.40
N MET A 21 -10.37 12.42 23.08
CA MET A 21 -10.08 11.28 23.95
C MET A 21 -9.44 11.68 25.29
N ALA A 22 -8.64 12.75 25.31
CA ALA A 22 -8.02 13.30 26.51
C ALA A 22 -9.02 14.02 27.44
N LEU A 23 -10.10 14.58 26.88
CA LEU A 23 -11.18 15.22 27.64
C LEU A 23 -12.29 14.26 28.06
N LEU A 24 -12.46 13.12 27.37
CA LEU A 24 -13.45 12.12 27.75
C LEU A 24 -13.08 11.44 29.07
N PRO A 25 -14.06 11.12 29.95
CA PRO A 25 -13.82 10.28 31.12
C PRO A 25 -13.16 8.97 30.71
N CYS A 26 -12.09 8.56 31.41
CA CYS A 26 -11.29 7.38 31.06
C CYS A 26 -12.12 6.09 30.93
N TRP A 27 -13.25 5.99 31.67
CA TRP A 27 -14.22 4.91 31.60
C TRP A 27 -15.01 4.83 30.28
N LEU A 28 -15.06 5.89 29.48
CA LEU A 28 -15.77 5.95 28.19
C LEU A 28 -14.83 5.82 26.99
N GLY A 29 -13.59 6.30 27.10
CA GLY A 29 -12.60 6.20 26.01
C GLY A 29 -12.15 4.77 25.73
N LEU A 30 -12.01 3.97 26.79
CA LEU A 30 -11.58 2.57 26.72
C LEU A 30 -12.62 1.64 26.05
N PRO A 31 -13.92 1.65 26.42
CA PRO A 31 -14.93 0.86 25.72
C PRO A 31 -15.16 1.33 24.28
N LEU A 32 -14.92 2.62 23.97
CA LEU A 32 -15.03 3.13 22.61
C LEU A 32 -13.90 2.60 21.70
N LEU A 33 -12.68 2.51 22.23
CA LEU A 33 -11.56 1.86 21.52
C LEU A 33 -11.78 0.36 21.36
N LEU A 34 -12.34 -0.31 22.38
CA LEU A 34 -12.70 -1.73 22.28
C LEU A 34 -13.83 -1.97 21.28
N GLY A 35 -14.84 -1.09 21.22
CA GLY A 35 -15.91 -1.13 20.23
C GLY A 35 -15.37 -0.97 18.81
N LEU A 36 -14.45 -0.02 18.59
CA LEU A 36 -13.77 0.15 17.31
C LEU A 36 -12.96 -1.12 16.94
N ALA A 37 -12.18 -1.68 17.87
CA ALA A 37 -11.47 -2.93 17.63
C ALA A 37 -12.42 -4.10 17.30
N ALA A 38 -13.53 -4.24 18.02
CA ALA A 38 -14.54 -5.26 17.77
C ALA A 38 -15.21 -5.10 16.41
N THR A 39 -15.55 -3.87 15.99
CA THR A 39 -16.10 -3.62 14.64
C THR A 39 -15.13 -3.98 13.53
N VAL A 40 -13.82 -3.78 13.72
CA VAL A 40 -12.79 -4.20 12.76
C VAL A 40 -12.70 -5.72 12.66
N VAL A 41 -12.75 -6.41 13.80
CA VAL A 41 -12.69 -7.88 13.86
C VAL A 41 -13.95 -8.51 13.27
N LEU A 42 -15.13 -7.96 13.57
CA LEU A 42 -16.42 -8.54 13.18
C LEU A 42 -16.83 -8.18 11.74
N LEU A 43 -16.50 -6.99 11.25
CA LEU A 43 -16.89 -6.55 9.90
C LEU A 43 -15.71 -6.55 8.91
N GLN A 44 -14.60 -7.21 9.23
CA GLN A 44 -13.38 -7.23 8.41
C GLN A 44 -13.64 -7.61 6.93
N GLN A 45 -14.59 -8.52 6.69
CA GLN A 45 -14.95 -9.00 5.36
C GLN A 45 -15.79 -8.02 4.52
N ARG A 46 -16.37 -6.99 5.15
CA ARG A 46 -17.24 -6.01 4.49
C ARG A 46 -16.68 -4.58 4.47
N LEU A 47 -15.57 -4.33 5.16
CA LEU A 47 -14.94 -3.01 5.16
C LEU A 47 -13.97 -2.84 3.98
N ALA A 48 -14.25 -1.85 3.13
CA ALA A 48 -13.32 -1.42 2.09
C ALA A 48 -11.96 -1.01 2.70
N THR A 49 -10.87 -1.33 2.01
CA THR A 49 -9.47 -1.11 2.43
C THR A 49 -9.18 0.31 2.94
N ALA A 50 -9.87 1.33 2.40
CA ALA A 50 -9.78 2.71 2.87
C ALA A 50 -10.21 2.89 4.34
N HIS A 51 -11.27 2.20 4.79
CA HIS A 51 -11.80 2.32 6.15
C HIS A 51 -10.87 1.65 7.18
N VAL A 52 -10.25 0.53 6.82
CA VAL A 52 -9.27 -0.17 7.67
C VAL A 52 -8.08 0.73 8.02
N THR A 53 -7.57 1.50 7.05
CA THR A 53 -6.44 2.43 7.31
C THR A 53 -6.84 3.60 8.21
N SER A 54 -8.07 4.08 8.12
CA SER A 54 -8.59 5.14 8.98
C SER A 54 -8.76 4.67 10.42
N ILE A 55 -9.24 3.44 10.62
CA ILE A 55 -9.43 2.86 11.95
C ILE A 55 -8.09 2.53 12.61
N ARG A 56 -7.09 2.02 11.86
CA ARG A 56 -5.71 1.84 12.36
C ARG A 56 -5.13 3.17 12.86
N ARG A 57 -5.38 4.27 12.14
CA ARG A 57 -4.91 5.60 12.54
C ARG A 57 -5.66 6.10 13.79
N GLY A 58 -6.95 5.84 13.90
CA GLY A 58 -7.77 6.15 15.08
C GLY A 58 -7.32 5.39 16.34
N LEU A 59 -6.96 4.11 16.21
CA LEU A 59 -6.43 3.31 17.33
C LEU A 59 -5.05 3.81 17.78
N ARG A 60 -4.15 4.06 16.82
CA ARG A 60 -2.76 4.48 17.08
C ARG A 60 -2.68 5.83 17.79
N TRP A 61 -3.61 6.74 17.51
CA TRP A 61 -3.68 8.07 18.12
C TRP A 61 -4.72 8.20 19.24
N GLY A 62 -5.66 7.26 19.39
CA GLY A 62 -6.58 7.24 20.52
C GLY A 62 -5.92 6.75 21.83
N LEU A 63 -4.94 5.85 21.70
CA LEU A 63 -4.22 5.25 22.81
C LEU A 63 -3.45 6.28 23.68
N PRO A 64 -2.68 7.22 23.10
CA PRO A 64 -2.04 8.29 23.87
C PRO A 64 -3.05 9.21 24.56
N GLY A 65 -4.21 9.46 23.95
CA GLY A 65 -5.28 10.28 24.53
C GLY A 65 -5.90 9.64 25.78
N VAL A 66 -6.17 8.33 25.73
CA VAL A 66 -6.71 7.59 26.89
C VAL A 66 -5.68 7.47 28.01
N LEU A 67 -4.38 7.31 27.69
CA LEU A 67 -3.31 7.33 28.69
C LEU A 67 -3.21 8.67 29.41
N PHE A 68 -3.36 9.77 28.68
CA PHE A 68 -3.36 11.11 29.24
C PHE A 68 -4.60 11.38 30.12
N ALA A 69 -5.79 10.94 29.69
CA ALA A 69 -7.01 11.02 30.50
C ALA A 69 -6.91 10.17 31.79
N LEU A 70 -6.28 8.99 31.71
CA LEU A 70 -6.04 8.12 32.85
C LEU A 70 -5.04 8.75 33.84
N GLN A 71 -3.94 9.33 33.35
CA GLN A 71 -2.99 10.08 34.17
C GLN A 71 -3.66 11.26 34.90
N ARG A 72 -4.58 11.96 34.21
CA ARG A 72 -5.36 13.07 34.79
C ARG A 72 -6.35 12.57 35.86
N ALA A 73 -7.03 11.45 35.63
CA ALA A 73 -8.01 10.88 36.55
C ALA A 73 -7.38 10.28 37.83
N LEU A 74 -6.17 9.73 37.74
CA LEU A 74 -5.46 9.09 38.86
C LEU A 74 -4.59 10.05 39.68
N GLY A 75 -4.50 11.33 39.32
CA GLY A 75 -3.88 12.36 40.14
C GLY A 75 -2.39 12.11 40.44
N GLY A 76 -1.54 12.14 39.40
CA GLY A 76 -0.09 12.44 39.47
C GLY A 76 0.85 11.56 40.34
N GLY A 77 0.34 10.65 41.17
CA GLY A 77 1.15 9.81 42.06
C GLY A 77 1.84 8.64 41.37
N ALA A 78 2.70 7.91 42.09
CA ALA A 78 3.39 6.72 41.59
C ALA A 78 2.43 5.66 41.00
N PHE A 79 1.21 5.59 41.55
CA PHE A 79 0.15 4.72 41.05
C PHE A 79 -0.38 5.16 39.67
N ALA A 80 -0.42 6.47 39.38
CA ALA A 80 -0.82 7.00 38.08
C ALA A 80 0.24 6.66 37.01
N TRP A 81 1.51 6.68 37.37
CA TRP A 81 2.61 6.24 36.49
C TRP A 81 2.55 4.73 36.21
N GLY A 82 2.27 3.91 37.24
CA GLY A 82 2.08 2.47 37.07
C GLY A 82 0.89 2.13 36.17
N ALA A 83 -0.24 2.81 36.35
CA ALA A 83 -1.42 2.65 35.51
C ALA A 83 -1.16 3.11 34.06
N ALA A 84 -0.43 4.20 33.86
CA ALA A 84 -0.03 4.66 32.53
C ALA A 84 0.90 3.66 31.83
N LEU A 85 1.87 3.08 32.55
CA LEU A 85 2.78 2.09 31.98
C LEU A 85 2.05 0.78 31.61
N LEU A 86 1.17 0.30 32.49
CA LEU A 86 0.32 -0.87 32.22
C LEU A 86 -0.63 -0.62 31.06
N GLY A 87 -1.24 0.56 30.99
CA GLY A 87 -2.09 0.95 29.87
C GLY A 87 -1.32 1.03 28.55
N ALA A 88 -0.09 1.56 28.57
CA ALA A 88 0.76 1.64 27.39
C ALA A 88 1.16 0.24 26.91
N LEU A 89 1.51 -0.64 27.86
CA LEU A 89 1.87 -2.02 27.56
C LEU A 89 0.66 -2.80 27.00
N ALA A 90 -0.49 -2.75 27.68
CA ALA A 90 -1.72 -3.41 27.24
C ALA A 90 -2.21 -2.88 25.89
N GLY A 91 -2.11 -1.57 25.68
CA GLY A 91 -2.47 -0.96 24.41
C GLY A 91 -1.52 -1.31 23.28
N TYR A 92 -0.21 -1.38 23.56
CA TYR A 92 0.78 -1.82 22.60
C TYR A 92 0.62 -3.30 22.24
N THR A 93 0.38 -4.18 23.22
CA THR A 93 0.16 -5.62 22.97
C THR A 93 -1.14 -5.86 22.21
N LEU A 94 -2.21 -5.12 22.51
CA LEU A 94 -3.45 -5.18 21.76
C LEU A 94 -3.25 -4.70 20.30
N LEU A 95 -2.52 -3.61 20.09
CA LEU A 95 -2.21 -3.09 18.76
C LEU A 95 -1.38 -4.09 17.96
N ALA A 96 -0.30 -4.60 18.54
CA ALA A 96 0.57 -5.58 17.90
C ALA A 96 -0.16 -6.90 17.61
N GLY A 97 -1.02 -7.35 18.53
CA GLY A 97 -1.86 -8.53 18.35
C GLY A 97 -2.89 -8.35 17.24
N LEU A 98 -3.49 -7.16 17.14
CA LEU A 98 -4.42 -6.81 16.06
C LEU A 98 -3.71 -6.76 14.71
N GLU A 99 -2.50 -6.18 14.63
CA GLU A 99 -1.69 -6.17 13.41
C GLU A 99 -1.35 -7.60 12.97
N ALA A 100 -0.82 -8.42 13.88
CA ALA A 100 -0.49 -9.82 13.60
C ALA A 100 -1.72 -10.70 13.26
N TRP A 101 -2.92 -10.30 13.66
CA TRP A 101 -4.15 -11.00 13.33
C TRP A 101 -4.74 -10.54 11.98
N LEU A 102 -4.68 -9.24 11.68
CA LEU A 102 -5.08 -8.69 10.38
C LEU A 102 -4.19 -9.24 9.24
N ASP A 103 -2.90 -9.41 9.50
CA ASP A 103 -1.96 -9.98 8.52
C ASP A 103 -2.29 -11.46 8.24
N ARG A 104 -2.70 -12.22 9.27
CA ARG A 104 -3.19 -13.61 9.12
C ARG A 104 -4.51 -13.71 8.34
N GLY A 105 -5.41 -12.73 8.48
CA GLY A 105 -6.67 -12.68 7.73
C GLY A 105 -6.48 -12.47 6.23
N SER A 106 -5.42 -11.75 5.84
CA SER A 106 -5.07 -11.50 4.44
C SER A 106 -4.51 -12.75 3.74
N SER A 107 -3.95 -13.69 4.49
CA SER A 107 -3.49 -14.99 4.00
C SER A 107 -4.62 -15.99 3.74
N ARG A 108 -5.89 -15.62 4.00
CA ARG A 108 -7.04 -16.53 3.93
C ARG A 108 -7.67 -16.65 2.54
N THR A 109 -7.22 -15.88 1.56
CA THR A 109 -7.53 -16.10 0.12
C THR A 109 -6.64 -17.19 -0.46
N ARG A 110 -6.54 -18.32 0.24
CA ARG A 110 -5.82 -19.51 -0.21
C ARG A 110 -6.82 -20.37 -1.00
N PRO A 111 -6.52 -20.80 -2.24
CA PRO A 111 -7.38 -21.70 -2.98
C PRO A 111 -7.59 -23.00 -2.17
N ALA A 112 -8.78 -23.59 -2.32
CA ALA A 112 -9.13 -24.86 -1.69
C ALA A 112 -8.07 -25.93 -2.00
N PRO A 113 -7.66 -26.76 -1.02
CA PRO A 113 -6.71 -27.82 -1.28
C PRO A 113 -7.38 -28.91 -2.12
N THR A 114 -6.77 -29.26 -3.24
CA THR A 114 -7.08 -30.48 -3.98
C THR A 114 -6.78 -31.66 -3.06
N GLU A 115 -7.79 -32.50 -2.79
CA GLU A 115 -7.66 -33.69 -1.97
C GLU A 115 -6.69 -34.68 -2.65
N VAL A 116 -5.48 -34.79 -2.10
CA VAL A 116 -4.56 -35.88 -2.41
C VAL A 116 -4.38 -36.66 -1.12
N HIS A 117 -4.76 -37.93 -1.17
CA HIS A 117 -4.62 -38.90 -0.09
C HIS A 117 -3.13 -39.32 0.03
N ASP A 118 -2.34 -38.51 0.70
CA ASP A 118 -0.95 -38.86 1.04
C ASP A 118 -0.85 -39.35 2.49
N SER A 119 0.03 -40.33 2.71
CA SER A 119 0.21 -40.99 4.00
C SER A 119 0.92 -40.06 5.00
N TRP A 120 0.64 -40.18 6.29
CA TRP A 120 1.12 -39.29 7.37
C TRP A 120 2.64 -38.96 7.35
N PRO A 121 3.55 -39.85 6.91
CA PRO A 121 4.98 -39.51 6.74
C PRO A 121 5.26 -38.50 5.62
N GLU A 122 4.47 -38.48 4.55
CA GLU A 122 4.65 -37.60 3.39
C GLU A 122 4.23 -36.16 3.71
N LEU A 123 3.22 -35.98 4.56
CA LEU A 123 2.77 -34.67 5.05
C LEU A 123 3.82 -33.95 5.91
N ALA A 124 4.72 -34.69 6.57
CA ALA A 124 5.80 -34.09 7.39
C ALA A 124 6.94 -33.51 6.54
N ILE A 125 7.07 -33.95 5.29
CA ILE A 125 8.10 -33.52 4.32
C ILE A 125 7.50 -32.57 3.27
N ALA A 126 6.17 -32.57 3.12
CA ALA A 126 5.48 -31.65 2.22
C ALA A 126 5.71 -30.19 2.65
N PRO A 127 6.17 -29.31 1.74
CA PRO A 127 6.33 -27.90 2.06
C PRO A 127 5.00 -27.31 2.54
N ILE A 128 5.03 -26.61 3.68
CA ILE A 128 3.85 -25.98 4.27
C ILE A 128 3.47 -24.76 3.42
N GLY A 129 2.71 -24.99 2.35
CA GLY A 129 2.25 -23.98 1.40
C GLY A 129 2.64 -24.28 -0.04
N PRO A 130 2.00 -23.63 -1.03
CA PRO A 130 2.43 -23.74 -2.42
C PRO A 130 3.93 -23.41 -2.48
N ALA A 131 4.68 -24.09 -3.36
CA ALA A 131 6.10 -23.83 -3.54
C ALA A 131 6.30 -22.32 -3.76
N GLY A 132 6.83 -21.64 -2.74
CA GLY A 132 7.01 -20.20 -2.76
C GLY A 132 8.01 -19.87 -3.86
N ARG A 133 7.53 -19.44 -5.02
CA ARG A 133 8.39 -18.97 -6.09
C ARG A 133 8.84 -17.58 -5.73
N ILE A 134 10.15 -17.42 -5.49
CA ILE A 134 10.76 -16.10 -5.37
C ILE A 134 10.64 -15.44 -6.74
N ILE A 135 9.95 -14.30 -6.78
CA ILE A 135 9.81 -13.47 -7.98
C ILE A 135 10.87 -12.39 -7.89
N GLU A 136 11.92 -12.53 -8.69
CA GLU A 136 12.95 -11.50 -8.83
C GLU A 136 12.47 -10.46 -9.84
N LEU A 137 12.30 -9.22 -9.37
CA LEU A 137 11.94 -8.11 -10.22
C LEU A 137 13.20 -7.50 -10.84
N GLN A 138 13.22 -7.39 -12.16
CA GLN A 138 14.23 -6.62 -12.85
C GLN A 138 13.93 -5.12 -12.68
N PRO A 139 14.89 -4.32 -12.18
CA PRO A 139 14.64 -2.91 -11.92
C PRO A 139 14.42 -2.13 -13.23
N PRO A 140 13.54 -1.12 -13.23
CA PRO A 140 13.30 -0.31 -14.41
C PRO A 140 14.44 0.66 -14.64
N ILE A 141 14.97 0.69 -15.87
CA ILE A 141 16.00 1.64 -16.26
C ILE A 141 15.31 2.92 -16.72
N TRP A 142 15.18 3.89 -15.80
CA TRP A 142 14.59 5.19 -16.10
C TRP A 142 15.55 6.05 -16.91
N GLN A 143 15.10 6.50 -18.07
CA GLN A 143 15.80 7.44 -18.93
C GLN A 143 15.15 8.81 -18.80
N GLN A 144 15.97 9.83 -18.54
CA GLN A 144 15.54 11.22 -18.65
C GLN A 144 15.76 11.67 -20.09
N VAL A 145 14.68 11.76 -20.86
CA VAL A 145 14.69 12.06 -22.29
C VAL A 145 14.56 13.56 -22.51
N ALA A 146 15.50 14.15 -23.23
CA ALA A 146 15.49 15.54 -23.67
C ALA A 146 15.73 15.60 -25.19
N GLY A 147 14.71 15.22 -25.96
CA GLY A 147 14.80 15.08 -27.42
C GLY A 147 14.78 13.62 -27.84
N HIS A 148 15.78 13.19 -28.58
CA HIS A 148 15.82 11.85 -29.19
C HIS A 148 16.23 10.76 -28.18
N PHE A 149 15.62 9.58 -28.25
CA PHE A 149 16.00 8.39 -27.50
C PHE A 149 15.74 7.10 -28.27
N ILE A 150 16.43 6.04 -27.87
CA ILE A 150 16.38 4.73 -28.53
C ILE A 150 15.11 3.99 -28.11
N ASP A 151 14.29 3.61 -29.09
CA ASP A 151 13.18 2.68 -28.92
C ASP A 151 13.67 1.25 -29.25
N PRO A 152 13.60 0.29 -28.30
CA PRO A 152 14.05 -1.08 -28.54
C PRO A 152 13.35 -1.81 -29.69
N ARG A 153 12.12 -1.40 -30.07
CA ARG A 153 11.34 -2.03 -31.15
C ARG A 153 11.37 -1.25 -32.46
N LEU A 154 11.24 0.08 -32.39
CA LEU A 154 11.09 0.93 -33.57
C LEU A 154 12.36 1.71 -33.92
N GLY A 155 13.45 1.50 -33.17
CA GLY A 155 14.74 2.14 -33.37
C GLY A 155 14.83 3.53 -32.76
N SER A 156 13.79 4.35 -32.90
CA SER A 156 13.80 5.72 -32.39
C SER A 156 12.45 6.22 -31.89
N ALA A 157 12.53 7.13 -30.93
CA ALA A 157 11.44 7.97 -30.51
C ALA A 157 11.97 9.36 -30.10
N ASP A 158 11.11 10.37 -30.17
CA ASP A 158 11.43 11.75 -29.80
C ASP A 158 10.55 12.19 -28.64
N TYR A 159 11.08 13.01 -27.75
CA TYR A 159 10.34 13.72 -26.72
C TYR A 159 10.40 15.22 -26.94
N HIS A 160 9.23 15.86 -27.04
CA HIS A 160 9.11 17.30 -27.14
C HIS A 160 7.84 17.80 -26.45
N ASP A 161 7.95 18.88 -25.67
CA ASP A 161 6.81 19.59 -25.06
C ASP A 161 5.78 18.68 -24.35
N GLY A 162 6.27 17.79 -23.49
CA GLY A 162 5.41 16.89 -22.70
C GLY A 162 4.79 15.73 -23.48
N ARG A 163 5.37 15.41 -24.65
CA ARG A 163 4.90 14.35 -25.55
C ARG A 163 6.03 13.49 -26.06
N TYR A 164 5.76 12.19 -26.17
CA TYR A 164 6.58 11.22 -26.89
C TYR A 164 5.98 10.93 -28.26
N ARG A 165 6.81 10.92 -29.30
CA ARG A 165 6.46 10.53 -30.66
C ARG A 165 7.34 9.37 -31.09
N PHE A 166 6.72 8.29 -31.53
CA PHE A 166 7.38 7.06 -31.95
C PHE A 166 7.45 7.00 -33.49
N ALA A 167 8.39 6.21 -34.03
CA ALA A 167 8.61 6.12 -35.47
C ALA A 167 7.42 5.53 -36.27
N ASP A 168 6.54 4.79 -35.61
CA ASP A 168 5.28 4.27 -36.16
C ASP A 168 4.16 5.34 -36.24
N GLY A 169 4.46 6.58 -35.82
CA GLY A 169 3.51 7.68 -35.78
C GLY A 169 2.68 7.76 -34.50
N ASN A 170 2.85 6.82 -33.56
CA ASN A 170 2.15 6.90 -32.28
C ASN A 170 2.63 8.10 -31.46
N GLU A 171 1.69 8.81 -30.84
CA GLU A 171 1.97 9.95 -29.98
C GLU A 171 1.33 9.75 -28.59
N ILE A 172 2.11 10.07 -27.55
CA ILE A 172 1.71 10.00 -26.15
C ILE A 172 1.99 11.36 -25.50
N GLY A 173 0.94 12.09 -25.10
CA GLY A 173 1.07 13.39 -24.45
C GLY A 173 0.74 13.42 -22.96
N LYS A 174 0.89 14.61 -22.36
CA LYS A 174 0.63 14.90 -20.93
C LYS A 174 1.54 14.11 -19.97
N VAL A 175 2.73 13.76 -20.43
CA VAL A 175 3.73 13.01 -19.68
C VAL A 175 4.98 13.85 -19.46
N GLY A 176 5.78 13.47 -18.46
CA GLY A 176 7.08 14.07 -18.19
C GLY A 176 8.19 13.39 -19.00
N PRO A 177 9.43 13.91 -18.89
CA PRO A 177 10.58 13.44 -19.67
C PRO A 177 11.15 12.11 -19.18
N HIS A 178 10.61 11.51 -18.12
CA HIS A 178 11.13 10.27 -17.55
C HIS A 178 10.34 9.10 -18.10
N ALA A 179 11.01 8.25 -18.89
CA ALA A 179 10.42 7.05 -19.46
C ALA A 179 11.33 5.84 -19.30
N THR A 180 10.74 4.65 -19.46
CA THR A 180 11.43 3.38 -19.45
C THR A 180 10.67 2.39 -20.32
N PHE A 181 11.36 1.37 -20.79
CA PHE A 181 10.79 0.25 -21.53
C PHE A 181 10.91 -1.02 -20.70
N SER A 182 10.00 -1.98 -20.93
CA SER A 182 10.25 -3.35 -20.51
C SER A 182 11.47 -3.93 -21.24
N PRO A 183 12.09 -5.02 -20.74
CA PRO A 183 13.31 -5.56 -21.32
C PRO A 183 13.22 -5.88 -22.82
N THR A 184 12.06 -6.34 -23.31
CA THR A 184 11.83 -6.58 -24.75
C THR A 184 11.19 -5.40 -25.49
N GLY A 185 10.93 -4.29 -24.80
CA GLY A 185 10.30 -3.11 -25.37
C GLY A 185 8.79 -3.24 -25.60
N ARG A 186 8.13 -4.31 -25.12
CA ARG A 186 6.67 -4.49 -25.18
C ARG A 186 5.94 -3.34 -24.47
N TRP A 187 6.36 -3.04 -23.25
CA TRP A 187 5.76 -1.94 -22.49
C TRP A 187 6.59 -0.68 -22.64
N PHE A 188 5.90 0.44 -22.85
CA PHE A 188 6.44 1.77 -22.64
C PHE A 188 5.80 2.37 -21.40
N VAL A 189 6.61 2.96 -20.53
CA VAL A 189 6.12 3.61 -19.31
C VAL A 189 6.73 5.00 -19.20
N ALA A 190 5.89 6.01 -18.99
CA ALA A 190 6.31 7.38 -18.74
C ALA A 190 5.73 7.90 -17.44
N ARG A 191 6.50 8.71 -16.70
CA ARG A 191 5.96 9.44 -15.54
C ARG A 191 5.03 10.54 -16.00
N LEU A 192 3.94 10.77 -15.28
CA LEU A 192 3.08 11.93 -15.54
C LEU A 192 3.84 13.23 -15.19
N GLY A 193 3.63 14.30 -15.94
CA GLY A 193 4.48 15.50 -15.87
C GLY A 193 4.40 16.28 -14.54
N ARG A 194 3.20 16.40 -13.95
CA ARG A 194 2.97 17.18 -12.71
C ARG A 194 2.51 16.34 -11.51
N ASP A 195 2.12 15.09 -11.75
CA ASP A 195 1.49 14.22 -10.75
C ASP A 195 2.36 13.01 -10.42
N ARG A 196 2.21 12.49 -9.20
CA ARG A 196 2.69 11.14 -8.88
C ARG A 196 1.81 10.15 -9.63
N GLY A 197 2.31 9.60 -10.72
CA GLY A 197 1.61 8.58 -11.48
C GLY A 197 2.37 8.24 -12.75
N LEU A 198 1.88 7.21 -13.42
CA LEU A 198 2.48 6.63 -14.61
C LEU A 198 1.44 6.53 -15.72
N LEU A 199 1.92 6.65 -16.95
CA LEU A 199 1.26 6.15 -18.13
C LEU A 199 1.98 4.86 -18.53
N LEU A 200 1.23 3.77 -18.67
CA LEU A 200 1.69 2.52 -19.25
C LEU A 200 1.03 2.35 -20.62
N TRP A 201 1.81 1.92 -21.60
CA TRP A 201 1.34 1.58 -22.93
C TRP A 201 1.79 0.16 -23.27
N ASP A 202 0.83 -0.76 -23.40
CA ASP A 202 1.04 -2.08 -23.97
C ASP A 202 1.06 -1.93 -25.49
N ARG A 203 2.24 -2.05 -26.09
CA ARG A 203 2.42 -1.82 -27.53
C ARG A 203 1.98 -3.00 -28.38
N GLU A 204 1.77 -4.17 -27.78
CA GLU A 204 1.24 -5.34 -28.50
C GLU A 204 -0.27 -5.29 -28.62
N ARG A 205 -0.94 -4.80 -27.57
CA ARG A 205 -2.39 -4.68 -27.50
C ARG A 205 -2.91 -3.26 -27.82
N ASP A 206 -1.99 -2.34 -28.08
CA ASP A 206 -2.21 -0.90 -28.19
C ASP A 206 -3.09 -0.33 -27.06
N GLN A 207 -2.86 -0.81 -25.84
CA GLN A 207 -3.65 -0.42 -24.67
C GLN A 207 -2.90 0.60 -23.82
N ARG A 208 -3.57 1.71 -23.49
CA ARG A 208 -2.99 2.80 -22.69
C ARG A 208 -3.69 2.89 -21.35
N ILE A 209 -2.91 2.87 -20.27
CA ILE A 209 -3.40 2.83 -18.90
C ILE A 209 -2.72 3.96 -18.12
N VAL A 210 -3.52 4.82 -17.50
CA VAL A 210 -3.02 5.91 -16.65
C VAL A 210 -3.28 5.56 -15.20
N LEU A 211 -2.20 5.38 -14.44
CA LEU A 211 -2.25 5.00 -13.03
C LEU A 211 -1.76 6.16 -12.16
N ARG A 212 -2.70 6.80 -11.45
CA ARG A 212 -2.39 7.87 -10.49
C ARG A 212 -2.02 7.27 -9.13
N GLY A 213 -0.99 7.82 -8.51
CA GLY A 213 -0.50 7.38 -7.20
C GLY A 213 0.28 6.07 -7.20
N TRP A 214 0.54 5.49 -8.37
CA TRP A 214 1.34 4.28 -8.55
C TRP A 214 2.72 4.60 -9.10
N GLN A 215 3.68 3.72 -8.78
CA GLN A 215 5.04 3.75 -9.26
C GLN A 215 5.42 2.36 -9.76
N LEU A 216 6.36 2.31 -10.70
CA LEU A 216 6.89 1.08 -11.28
C LEU A 216 8.09 0.68 -10.45
N CYS A 217 7.99 -0.47 -9.79
CA CYS A 217 9.07 -1.03 -8.99
C CYS A 217 9.96 -1.98 -9.79
N GLY A 218 9.40 -2.64 -10.82
CA GLY A 218 10.19 -3.50 -11.70
C GLY A 218 9.37 -4.29 -12.69
N TRP A 219 10.07 -5.21 -13.35
CA TRP A 219 9.56 -6.08 -14.39
C TRP A 219 9.74 -7.53 -13.99
N HIS A 220 8.74 -8.36 -14.28
CA HIS A 220 8.91 -9.81 -14.24
C HIS A 220 8.12 -10.44 -15.38
N SER A 221 8.80 -11.24 -16.19
CA SER A 221 8.23 -11.86 -17.40
C SER A 221 7.53 -10.83 -18.32
N GLU A 222 8.18 -9.69 -18.58
CA GLU A 222 7.64 -8.56 -19.35
C GLU A 222 6.39 -7.89 -18.75
N GLN A 223 5.97 -8.23 -17.53
CA GLN A 223 4.83 -7.58 -16.88
C GLN A 223 5.30 -6.48 -15.92
N PRO A 224 4.62 -5.32 -15.89
CA PRO A 224 4.92 -4.27 -14.93
C PRO A 224 4.43 -4.65 -13.54
N TRP A 225 5.33 -4.52 -12.57
CA TRP A 225 5.03 -4.61 -11.14
C TRP A 225 5.04 -3.21 -10.52
N LEU A 226 4.03 -2.95 -9.70
CA LEU A 226 3.67 -1.61 -9.26
C LEU A 226 3.53 -1.55 -7.73
N ASN A 227 3.89 -0.41 -7.15
CA ASN A 227 3.63 -0.11 -5.75
C ASN A 227 3.05 1.32 -5.60
N ARG A 228 2.34 1.58 -4.50
CA ARG A 228 1.85 2.94 -4.20
C ARG A 228 2.91 3.77 -3.45
N ARG A 229 3.72 3.10 -2.65
CA ARG A 229 4.83 3.63 -1.87
C ARG A 229 6.00 2.66 -1.95
N GLU A 230 7.20 3.18 -1.71
CA GLU A 230 8.46 2.44 -1.82
C GLU A 230 8.47 1.15 -0.98
N ASP A 231 7.88 1.19 0.22
CA ASP A 231 7.81 0.05 1.15
C ASP A 231 6.55 -0.82 0.99
N ASP A 232 5.66 -0.51 0.06
CA ASP A 232 4.45 -1.31 -0.15
C ASP A 232 4.79 -2.59 -0.93
N ILE A 233 4.05 -3.67 -0.65
CA ILE A 233 4.16 -4.93 -1.38
C ILE A 233 3.92 -4.67 -2.89
N PRO A 234 4.85 -5.08 -3.77
CA PRO A 234 4.66 -5.03 -5.22
C PRO A 234 3.43 -5.83 -5.66
N LEU A 235 2.63 -5.23 -6.53
CA LEU A 235 1.45 -5.85 -7.13
C LEU A 235 1.58 -5.94 -8.64
N THR A 236 0.96 -6.96 -9.23
CA THR A 236 0.86 -7.07 -10.69
C THR A 236 -0.09 -6.02 -11.25
N LEU A 237 0.02 -5.72 -12.54
CA LEU A 237 -0.93 -4.83 -13.21
C LEU A 237 -2.38 -5.30 -13.08
N GLN A 238 -2.66 -6.60 -13.21
CA GLN A 238 -4.02 -7.16 -13.11
C GLN A 238 -4.61 -6.91 -11.72
N SER A 239 -3.84 -7.16 -10.66
CA SER A 239 -4.21 -6.82 -9.29
C SER A 239 -4.50 -5.33 -9.10
N VAL A 240 -3.72 -4.46 -9.76
CA VAL A 240 -3.92 -3.00 -9.70
C VAL A 240 -5.19 -2.55 -10.44
N LEU A 241 -5.52 -3.23 -11.54
CA LEU A 241 -6.74 -2.99 -12.31
C LEU A 241 -7.98 -3.62 -11.66
N GLY A 242 -7.80 -4.55 -10.72
CA GLY A 242 -8.89 -5.29 -10.09
C GLY A 242 -9.43 -6.44 -10.95
N GLU A 243 -8.62 -6.93 -11.90
CA GLU A 243 -8.95 -8.01 -12.83
C GLU A 243 -8.56 -9.41 -12.30
N ASP A 244 -8.02 -9.48 -11.08
CA ASP A 244 -7.81 -10.74 -10.36
C ASP A 244 -9.15 -11.25 -9.77
N ASP A 245 -10.14 -11.50 -10.62
CA ASP A 245 -11.34 -12.28 -10.27
C ASP A 245 -11.18 -13.67 -10.93
N PRO A 246 -10.92 -14.73 -10.16
CA PRO A 246 -10.89 -16.08 -10.71
C PRO A 246 -12.32 -16.55 -10.98
N ASP A 247 -12.72 -16.62 -12.25
CA ASP A 247 -13.79 -17.53 -12.71
C ASP A 247 -13.40 -19.00 -12.43
#